data_AF-K0F8P4-F1
#
_entry.id   AF-K0F8P4-F1
#
_cell.length_a   1.000
_cell.length_b   1.000
_cell.length_c   1.000
_cell.angle_alpha   90.00
_cell.angle_beta   90.00
_cell.angle_gamma   90.00
#
_symmetry.space_group_name_H-M   'P 1'
#
loop_
_entity.id
_entity.type
_entity.pdbx_description
1 polymer ?
#
loop_
_entity_poly.entity_id
_entity_poly.type
_entity_poly.pdbx_seq_one_letter_code
_entity_poly.pdbx_strand_id
1 'polypeptide(L)' 'MRAVLPAGGELLFCQHHANEHMDRLRELEAVIDTESAPAL' A
#
# COMPACT_ATOMS: atom_id res chain seq x y z
N MET A 1 -5.17 -2.68 -3.67
CA MET A 1 -3.92 -2.78 -2.90
C MET A 1 -3.93 -1.66 -1.88
N ARG A 2 -3.68 -1.98 -0.61
CA ARG A 2 -3.57 -1.01 0.47
C ARG A 2 -2.13 -1.05 0.97
N ALA A 3 -1.52 0.11 1.16
CA ALA A 3 -0.20 0.24 1.78
C ALA A 3 -0.36 0.92 3.14
N VAL A 4 -0.05 0.21 4.22
CA VAL A 4 -0.08 0.75 5.58
C VAL A 4 1.31 1.24 5.94
N LEU A 5 1.42 2.53 6.26
CA LEU A 5 2.66 3.15 6.68
C LEU A 5 2.90 2.90 8.17
N PRO A 6 4.16 2.69 8.60
CA PRO A 6 4.50 2.47 10.01
C PRO A 6 4.11 3.66 10.91
N ALA A 7 4.00 4.86 10.35
CA ALA A 7 3.54 6.07 11.05
C ALA A 7 2.03 6.10 11.36
N GLY A 8 1.25 5.08 10.96
CA GLY A 8 -0.19 4.98 11.27
C GLY A 8 -1.13 5.55 10.20
N GLY A 9 -0.64 5.74 8.97
CA GLY A 9 -1.45 6.13 7.81
C GLY A 9 -1.61 4.99 6.82
N GLU A 10 -2.61 5.06 5.95
CA GLU A 10 -2.78 4.12 4.84
C GLU A 10 -2.95 4.85 3.51
N LEU A 11 -2.46 4.21 2.44
CA LEU A 11 -2.60 4.66 1.07
C LEU A 11 -3.29 3.58 0.26
N LEU A 12 -4.37 3.94 -0.43
CA LEU A 12 -5.10 3.04 -1.30
C LEU A 12 -4.62 3.23 -2.74
N PHE A 13 -4.15 2.15 -3.34
CA PHE A 13 -3.72 2.12 -4.72
C PHE A 13 -4.56 1.11 -5.51
N CYS A 14 -4.83 1.46 -6.77
CA CYS A 14 -5.09 0.42 -7.76
C CYS A 14 -3.79 -0.39 -7.98
N GLN A 15 -3.90 -1.67 -8.34
CA GLN A 15 -2.73 -2.54 -8.49
C GLN A 15 -1.66 -1.94 -9.44
N HIS A 16 -2.10 -1.22 -10.48
CA HIS A 16 -1.21 -0.61 -11.47
C HIS A 16 -0.29 0.46 -10.86
N HIS A 17 -0.86 1.51 -10.25
CA HIS A 17 -0.05 2.60 -9.66
C HIS A 17 0.77 2.12 -8.46
N ALA A 18 0.28 1.11 -7.76
CA ALA A 18 1.01 0.53 -6.65
C ALA A 18 2.35 -0.04 -7.13
N ASN A 19 2.36 -0.73 -8.28
CA ASN A 19 3.59 -1.25 -8.90
C ASN A 19 4.56 -0.14 -9.30
N GLU A 20 4.06 0.98 -9.84
CA GLU A 20 4.87 2.15 -10.18
C GLU A 20 5.48 2.84 -8.94
N HIS A 21 4.83 2.71 -7.78
CA HIS A 21 5.28 3.28 -6.51
C HIS A 21 5.93 2.27 -5.56
N MET A 22 6.13 1.01 -5.98
CA MET A 22 6.65 -0.04 -5.11
C MET A 22 8.00 0.32 -4.48
N ASP A 23 8.90 0.93 -5.24
CA ASP A 23 10.22 1.31 -4.72
C ASP A 23 10.09 2.30 -3.56
N ARG A 24 9.26 3.33 -3.73
CA ARG A 24 9.00 4.32 -2.67
C ARG A 24 8.25 3.72 -1.48
N LEU A 25 7.33 2.81 -1.72
CA LEU A 25 6.61 2.12 -0.63
C LEU A 25 7.56 1.23 0.18
N ARG A 26 8.53 0.60 -0.47
CA ARG A 26 9.58 -0.19 0.20
C ARG A 26 10.54 0.70 1.00
N GLU A 27 10.93 1.86 0.48
CA GLU A 27 11.72 2.84 1.22
C GLU A 27 11.02 3.33 2.49
N LEU A 28 9.70 3.43 2.46
CA LEU A 28 8.87 3.85 3.60
C LEU A 28 8.49 2.69 4.54
N GLU A 29 9.02 1.49 4.30
CA GLU A 29 8.69 0.27 5.05
C GLU A 29 7.18 0.02 5.12
N ALA A 30 6.45 0.37 4.05
CA ALA A 30 5.00 0.22 4.01
C ALA A 30 4.61 -1.26 3.94
N VAL A 31 3.68 -1.67 4.79
CA VAL A 31 3.07 -3.00 4.74
C VAL A 31 2.06 -3.02 3.61
N ILE A 32 2.33 -3.84 2.60
CA ILE A 32 1.47 -3.98 1.44
C ILE A 32 0.46 -5.11 1.66
N ASP A 33 -0.81 -4.75 1.60
CA ASP A 33 -1.94 -5.64 1.56
C ASP A 33 -2.51 -5.72 0.14
N THR A 34 -2.33 -6.86 -0.51
CA THR A 34 -2.87 -7.13 -1.86
C THR A 34 -4.27 -7.72 -1.81
N GLU A 35 -4.71 -8.26 -0.68
CA GLU A 35 -5.93 -9.07 -0.57
C GLU A 35 -7.10 -8.35 0.12
N SER A 36 -6.88 -7.19 0.73
CA SER A 36 -7.87 -6.55 1.59
C SER A 36 -7.99 -5.05 1.32
N ALA A 37 -8.77 -4.72 0.29
CA ALA A 37 -9.73 -3.64 0.49
C ALA A 37 -10.84 -4.25 1.36
N PRO A 38 -11.24 -3.65 2.50
CA PRO A 38 -12.22 -4.25 3.37
C PRO A 38 -13.49 -4.57 2.57
N ALA A 39 -13.89 -5.84 2.56
CA ALA A 39 -15.28 -6.17 2.32
C ALA A 39 -16.07 -5.48 3.45
N LEU A 40 -16.91 -4.52 3.07
CA LEU A 40 -17.82 -3.78 3.96
C LEU A 40 -18.65 -4.71 4.84
#